data_AF-A0A9Q0WMU2-F1
#
_entry.id   AF-A0A9Q0WMU2-F1
#
_cell.length_a   1.000
_cell.length_b   1.000
_cell.length_c   1.000
_cell.angle_alpha   90.00
_cell.angle_beta   90.00
_cell.angle_gamma   90.00
#
_symmetry.space_group_name_H-M   'P 1'
#
loop_
_entity.id
_entity.type
_entity.pdbx_description
1 polymer ?
#
loop_
_entity_poly.entity_id
_entity_poly.type
_entity_poly.pdbx_seq_one_letter_code
_entity_poly.pdbx_strand_id
1 'polypeptide(L)' 'MHSKDKQMDSSKYVRYTPEQVEALERVYTECPKPSSLRRQQLIRECPILCNIEPKQIKVWFQNR' A
#
# COMPACT_ATOMS: atom_id res chain seq x y z
N MET A 1 -9.66 0.25 36.41
CA MET A 1 -8.94 1.13 35.46
C MET A 1 -8.03 0.25 34.63
N HIS A 2 -8.24 0.16 33.32
CA HIS A 2 -7.35 -0.61 32.44
C HIS A 2 -6.78 0.33 31.38
N SER A 3 -5.68 0.99 31.74
CA SER A 3 -4.85 1.73 30.80
C SER A 3 -4.17 0.71 29.89
N LYS A 4 -4.73 0.52 28.69
CA LYS A 4 -4.04 -0.18 27.61
C LYS A 4 -2.94 0.75 27.13
N ASP A 5 -1.72 0.41 27.55
CA ASP A 5 -0.49 0.94 27.01
C ASP A 5 -0.60 0.96 25.49
N LYS A 6 -0.72 2.18 24.97
CA LYS A 6 -0.89 2.46 23.55
C LYS A 6 0.50 2.44 22.96
N GLN A 7 1.09 1.25 22.94
CA GLN A 7 2.32 0.97 22.22
C GLN A 7 2.08 1.48 20.81
N MET A 8 2.71 2.61 20.48
CA MET A 8 2.53 3.29 19.21
C MET A 8 2.89 2.27 18.14
N ASP A 9 1.84 1.75 17.50
CA ASP A 9 1.88 0.80 16.41
C ASP A 9 2.56 1.52 15.23
N SER A 10 3.88 1.56 15.22
CA SER A 10 4.68 1.99 14.06
C SER A 10 4.34 1.17 12.81
N SER A 11 3.64 0.04 12.98
CA SER A 11 3.01 -0.77 11.93
C SER A 11 1.74 -0.16 11.32
N LYS A 12 1.15 0.90 11.91
CA LYS A 12 -0.12 1.47 11.44
C LYS A 12 0.05 2.37 10.23
N TYR A 13 1.26 2.87 10.00
CA TYR A 13 1.59 3.80 8.91
C TYR A 13 2.77 3.26 8.11
N VAL A 14 2.47 2.64 6.97
CA VAL A 14 3.49 2.30 5.98
C VAL A 14 4.01 3.58 5.35
N ARG A 15 5.32 3.82 5.48
CA ARG A 15 6.02 4.89 4.76
C ARG A 15 6.54 4.34 3.44
N TYR A 16 5.95 4.76 2.34
CA TYR A 16 6.39 4.37 1.00
C TYR A 16 7.62 5.19 0.60
N THR A 17 8.58 4.54 -0.07
CA THR A 17 9.68 5.25 -0.76
C THR A 17 9.13 6.02 -1.97
N PRO A 18 9.79 7.10 -2.43
CA PRO A 18 9.38 7.82 -3.63
C PRO A 18 9.13 6.92 -4.85
N GLU A 19 9.98 5.92 -5.07
CA GLU A 19 9.90 4.97 -6.18
C GLU A 19 8.66 4.07 -6.08
N GLN A 20 8.32 3.65 -4.87
CA GLN A 20 7.07 2.90 -4.61
C GLN A 20 5.84 3.77 -4.87
N VAL A 21 5.87 5.06 -4.47
CA VAL A 21 4.78 6.01 -4.75
C VAL A 21 4.62 6.22 -6.25
N GLU A 22 5.71 6.43 -6.98
CA GLU A 22 5.69 6.63 -8.44
C GLU A 22 5.07 5.42 -9.16
N ALA A 23 5.43 4.19 -8.76
CA ALA A 23 4.83 2.99 -9.32
C ALA A 23 3.33 2.87 -9.03
N LEU A 24 2.89 3.24 -7.81
CA LEU A 24 1.47 3.26 -7.46
C LEU A 24 0.70 4.36 -8.20
N GLU A 25 1.29 5.55 -8.36
CA GLU A 25 0.70 6.66 -9.11
C GLU A 25 0.56 6.35 -10.60
N ARG A 26 1.55 5.69 -11.22
CA ARG A 26 1.47 5.23 -12.61
C ARG A 26 0.26 4.32 -12.85
N VAL A 27 -0.02 3.42 -11.91
CA VAL A 27 -1.21 2.56 -12.00
C VAL A 27 -2.48 3.35 -11.79
N TYR A 28 -2.47 4.30 -10.85
CA TYR A 28 -3.62 5.13 -10.54
C TYR A 28 -4.08 5.96 -11.74
N THR A 29 -3.14 6.50 -12.52
CA THR A 29 -3.47 7.26 -13.75
C THR A 29 -4.07 6.36 -14.84
N GLU A 30 -3.65 5.10 -14.94
CA GLU A 30 -4.22 4.14 -15.89
C GLU A 30 -5.58 3.59 -15.42
N CYS A 31 -5.71 3.28 -14.14
CA CYS A 31 -6.92 2.75 -13.54
C CYS A 31 -6.99 3.11 -12.05
N PRO A 32 -7.83 4.08 -11.64
CA PRO A 32 -7.91 4.54 -10.25
C PRO A 32 -8.51 3.49 -9.30
N LYS A 33 -9.16 2.45 -9.83
CA LYS A 33 -9.77 1.35 -9.06
C LYS A 33 -9.26 -0.01 -9.54
N PRO A 34 -7.98 -0.35 -9.28
CA PRO A 34 -7.43 -1.62 -9.71
C PRO A 34 -8.18 -2.78 -9.03
N SER A 35 -8.52 -3.80 -9.83
CA SER A 35 -9.11 -5.04 -9.33
C SER A 35 -8.13 -5.81 -8.42
N SER A 36 -8.62 -6.82 -7.70
CA SER A 36 -7.74 -7.64 -6.84
C SER A 36 -6.61 -8.30 -7.62
N LEU A 37 -6.91 -8.76 -8.85
CA LEU A 37 -5.91 -9.37 -9.74
C LEU A 37 -4.82 -8.36 -10.11
N ARG A 38 -5.20 -7.13 -10.48
CA ARG A 38 -4.24 -6.08 -10.85
C ARG A 38 -3.34 -5.70 -9.67
N ARG A 39 -3.89 -5.65 -8.45
CA ARG A 39 -3.09 -5.42 -7.23
C ARG A 39 -2.07 -6.54 -6.97
N GLN A 40 -2.44 -7.80 -7.21
CA GLN A 40 -1.50 -8.93 -7.04
C GLN A 40 -0.43 -8.95 -8.13
N GLN A 41 -0.79 -8.61 -9.37
CA GLN A 41 0.16 -8.44 -10.46
C GLN A 41 1.20 -7.37 -10.11
N LEU A 42 0.79 -6.24 -9.54
CA LEU A 42 1.73 -5.16 -9.17
C LEU A 42 2.81 -5.59 -8.18
N ILE A 43 2.45 -6.37 -7.17
CA ILE A 43 3.43 -6.91 -6.21
C ILE A 43 4.42 -7.86 -6.90
N ARG A 44 3.96 -8.59 -7.93
CA ARG A 44 4.78 -9.55 -8.69
C ARG A 44 5.63 -8.88 -9.77
N GLU A 45 5.08 -7.88 -10.47
CA GLU A 45 5.69 -7.19 -11.60
C GLU A 45 6.62 -6.05 -11.15
N CYS A 46 6.38 -5.46 -9.97
CA CYS A 46 7.22 -4.41 -9.41
C CYS A 46 7.97 -4.94 -8.18
N PRO A 47 9.25 -5.32 -8.31
CA PRO A 47 10.06 -5.81 -7.18
C PRO A 47 10.11 -4.81 -6.01
N ILE A 48 10.05 -3.52 -6.29
CA ILE A 48 10.00 -2.47 -5.26
C ILE A 48 8.74 -2.52 -4.39
N LEU A 49 7.64 -3.12 -4.89
CA LEU A 49 6.38 -3.32 -4.16
C LEU A 49 6.29 -4.71 -3.51
N CYS A 50 7.29 -5.59 -3.67
CA CYS A 50 7.20 -6.98 -3.20
C CYS A 50 7.01 -7.11 -1.67
N ASN A 51 7.50 -6.12 -0.92
CA ASN A 51 7.39 -6.05 0.54
C ASN A 51 6.12 -5.32 1.02
N ILE A 52 5.23 -4.92 0.11
CA ILE A 52 3.98 -4.23 0.44
C ILE A 52 2.84 -5.25 0.44
N GLU A 53 2.12 -5.32 1.56
CA GLU A 53 0.96 -6.21 1.65
C GLU A 53 -0.18 -5.76 0.71
N PRO A 54 -0.95 -6.70 0.12
CA PRO A 54 -2.10 -6.38 -0.73
C PRO A 54 -3.13 -5.45 -0.08
N LYS A 55 -3.28 -5.53 1.26
CA LYS A 55 -4.16 -4.66 2.04
C LYS A 55 -3.68 -3.21 2.03
N GLN A 56 -2.37 -2.98 2.11
CA GLN A 56 -1.77 -1.65 2.09
C GLN A 56 -1.96 -0.98 0.73
N ILE A 57 -1.75 -1.74 -0.35
CA ILE A 57 -2.06 -1.30 -1.71
C ILE A 57 -3.53 -0.92 -1.83
N LYS A 58 -4.45 -1.77 -1.35
CA LYS A 58 -5.89 -1.46 -1.34
C LYS A 58 -6.20 -0.14 -0.62
N VAL A 59 -5.62 0.08 0.56
CA VAL A 59 -5.84 1.31 1.34
C VAL A 59 -5.26 2.53 0.63
N TRP A 60 -4.08 2.41 0.02
CA TRP A 60 -3.47 3.51 -0.75
C TRP A 60 -4.38 3.97 -1.90
N PHE A 61 -4.92 3.03 -2.69
CA PHE A 61 -5.88 3.32 -3.76
C PHE A 61 -7.26 3.79 -3.27
N GLN A 62 -7.58 3.65 -1.97
CA GLN A 62 -8.81 4.21 -1.38
C GLN A 62 -8.61 5.63 -0.84
N ASN A 63 -7.39 5.97 -0.44
CA ASN A 63 -7.05 7.28 0.12
C ASN A 63 -6.56 8.29 -0.92
N ARG A 64 -6.28 7.82 -2.15
CA ARG A 64 -6.03 8.63 -3.34
C ARG A 64 -7.30 8.73 -4.19
#